data_AF-A0A257LSZ7-F1
#
_entry.id   AF-A0A257LSZ7-F1
#
_cell.length_a   1.000
_cell.length_b   1.000
_cell.length_c   1.000
_cell.angle_alpha   90.00
_cell.angle_beta   90.00
_cell.angle_gamma   90.00
#
_symmetry.space_group_name_H-M   'P 1'
#
loop_
_entity.id
_entity.type
_entity.pdbx_description
1 polymer ?
#
loop_
_entity_poly.entity_id
_entity_poly.type
_entity_poly.pdbx_seq_one_letter_code
_entity_poly.pdbx_strand_id
1 'polypeptide(L)'
;MQYVKPDRKLTIDYVPMDMLLMVQDSVKAGDIGALIYANRDDVFSAHMVLVAEKGGKKYIREATSKKGTIDTPYEEWVNTMKVTNKYLGMAFMRVRDELNKPGKIILPWEIHRLKARLDEDGG
;
A
#
# COMPACT_ATOMS: atom_id res chain seq x y z
N MET A 1 3.32 -7.58 32.83
CA MET A 1 2.20 -6.87 32.17
C MET A 1 2.74 -6.20 30.91
N GLN A 2 2.29 -6.61 29.73
CA GLN A 2 2.63 -5.88 28.50
C GLN A 2 1.92 -4.52 28.54
N TYR A 3 2.71 -3.45 28.48
CA TYR A 3 2.24 -2.07 28.37
C TYR A 3 1.53 -1.92 27.01
N VAL A 4 0.21 -2.09 26.96
CA VAL A 4 -0.57 -1.71 25.78
C VAL A 4 -0.59 -0.19 25.76
N LYS A 5 0.01 0.40 24.72
CA LYS A 5 -0.03 1.85 24.51
C LYS A 5 -1.47 2.27 24.22
N PRO A 6 -1.89 3.49 24.64
CA PRO A 6 -3.24 3.96 24.36
C PRO A 6 -3.53 3.98 22.85
N ASP A 7 -4.81 3.88 22.52
CA ASP A 7 -5.30 3.98 21.15
C ASP A 7 -4.77 5.24 20.48
N ARG A 8 -4.28 5.07 19.25
CA ARG A 8 -3.69 6.14 18.47
C ARG A 8 -4.66 6.52 17.37
N LYS A 9 -4.86 7.83 17.18
CA LYS A 9 -5.49 8.34 15.98
C LYS A 9 -4.49 8.28 14.83
N LEU A 10 -4.91 7.74 13.70
CA LEU A 10 -4.15 7.70 12.46
C LEU A 10 -4.89 8.51 11.40
N THR A 11 -4.17 9.38 10.70
CA THR A 11 -4.67 10.02 9.48
C THR A 11 -4.10 9.25 8.29
N ILE A 12 -4.92 8.97 7.28
CA ILE A 12 -4.55 8.14 6.13
C ILE A 12 -4.82 8.93 4.86
N ASP A 13 -3.78 9.20 4.09
CA ASP A 13 -3.94 9.64 2.71
C ASP A 13 -4.21 8.42 1.84
N TYR A 14 -5.27 8.49 1.05
CA TYR A 14 -5.68 7.42 0.16
C TYR A 14 -6.21 7.99 -1.15
N VAL A 15 -6.14 7.18 -2.21
CA VAL A 15 -6.81 7.48 -3.47
C VAL A 15 -8.22 6.89 -3.42
N PRO A 16 -9.27 7.72 -3.59
CA PRO A 16 -10.66 7.24 -3.63
C PRO A 16 -10.87 6.15 -4.68
N MET A 17 -11.77 5.21 -4.38
CA MET A 17 -11.99 4.03 -5.22
C MET A 17 -12.34 4.39 -6.67
N ASP A 18 -13.17 5.42 -6.88
CA ASP A 18 -13.56 5.95 -8.18
C ASP A 18 -12.37 6.55 -8.98
N MET A 19 -11.40 7.12 -8.28
CA MET A 19 -10.21 7.78 -8.84
C MET A 19 -9.04 6.83 -9.14
N LEU A 20 -9.10 5.55 -8.71
CA LEU A 20 -7.97 4.62 -8.86
C LEU A 20 -7.53 4.39 -10.32
N LEU A 21 -8.45 4.39 -11.28
CA LEU A 21 -8.10 4.27 -12.70
C LEU A 21 -7.31 5.48 -13.20
N MET A 22 -7.55 6.68 -12.64
CA MET A 22 -6.89 7.92 -13.07
C MET A 22 -5.43 7.99 -12.61
N VAL A 23 -5.08 7.31 -11.52
CA VAL A 23 -3.71 7.32 -10.97
C VAL A 23 -2.87 6.16 -11.49
N GLN A 24 -3.42 5.29 -12.36
CA GLN A 24 -2.75 4.08 -12.83
C GLN A 24 -1.33 4.35 -13.31
N ASP A 25 -1.09 5.45 -14.04
CA ASP A 25 0.23 5.82 -14.56
C ASP A 25 1.23 6.24 -13.48
N SER A 26 0.76 6.77 -12.35
CA SER A 26 1.61 7.15 -11.20
C SER A 26 2.02 5.95 -10.34
N VAL A 27 1.29 4.84 -10.44
CA VAL A 27 1.59 3.58 -9.76
C VAL A 27 2.75 2.87 -10.48
N LYS A 28 3.67 2.28 -9.71
CA LYS A 28 4.84 1.56 -10.20
C LYS A 28 4.85 0.10 -9.75
N ALA A 29 5.54 -0.74 -10.49
CA ALA A 29 5.83 -2.10 -10.04
C ALA A 29 6.54 -2.07 -8.67
N GLY A 30 6.10 -2.94 -7.76
CA GLY A 30 6.59 -2.99 -6.38
C GLY A 30 5.82 -2.11 -5.40
N ASP A 31 4.92 -1.24 -5.86
CA ASP A 31 4.03 -0.51 -4.95
C ASP A 31 3.16 -1.47 -4.16
N ILE A 32 2.97 -1.17 -2.88
CA ILE A 32 2.12 -1.92 -1.98
C ILE A 32 0.84 -1.13 -1.78
N GLY A 33 -0.30 -1.75 -2.06
CA GLY A 33 -1.62 -1.18 -1.84
C GLY A 33 -2.23 -1.68 -0.53
N ALA A 34 -2.77 -0.77 0.27
CA ALA A 34 -3.61 -1.09 1.43
C ALA A 34 -5.05 -0.64 1.15
N LEU A 35 -5.97 -1.60 1.12
CA LEU A 35 -7.38 -1.36 0.82
C LEU A 35 -8.11 -0.90 2.08
N ILE A 36 -8.71 0.28 2.04
CA ILE A 36 -9.31 0.92 3.22
C ILE A 36 -10.82 0.64 3.27
N TYR A 37 -11.34 0.22 4.41
CA TYR A 37 -12.79 0.04 4.59
C TYR A 37 -13.52 1.39 4.55
N ALA A 38 -14.72 1.41 3.95
CA ALA A 38 -15.56 2.60 3.95
C ALA A 38 -16.26 2.85 5.30
N ASN A 39 -16.45 1.80 6.09
CA ASN A 39 -17.31 1.82 7.28
C ASN A 39 -16.67 1.24 8.54
N ARG A 40 -15.33 1.23 8.62
CA ARG A 40 -14.58 0.82 9.81
C ARG A 40 -13.43 1.77 10.07
N ASP A 41 -13.30 2.20 11.32
CA ASP A 41 -12.25 3.09 11.83
C ASP A 41 -11.29 2.37 12.79
N ASP A 42 -11.60 1.13 13.17
CA ASP A 42 -10.82 0.25 14.04
C ASP A 42 -9.86 -0.68 13.28
N VAL A 43 -9.98 -0.75 11.94
CA VAL A 43 -9.16 -1.58 11.07
C VAL A 43 -8.52 -0.71 9.99
N PHE A 44 -7.18 -0.63 9.99
CA PHE A 44 -6.44 0.15 9.00
C PHE A 44 -6.62 -0.37 7.56
N SER A 45 -6.48 -1.68 7.36
CA SER A 45 -6.50 -2.28 6.02
C SER A 45 -7.33 -3.55 6.00
N ALA A 46 -8.25 -3.62 5.04
CA ALA A 46 -9.06 -4.79 4.73
C ALA A 46 -8.25 -5.88 4.03
N HIS A 47 -7.37 -5.45 3.13
CA HIS A 47 -6.55 -6.35 2.32
C HIS A 47 -5.30 -5.61 1.84
N MET A 48 -4.22 -6.36 1.65
CA MET A 48 -2.96 -5.82 1.12
C MET A 48 -2.65 -6.46 -0.23
N VAL A 49 -2.17 -5.64 -1.16
CA VAL A 49 -1.83 -6.05 -2.51
C VAL A 49 -0.49 -5.48 -2.95
N LEU A 50 0.10 -6.05 -4.00
CA LEU A 50 1.31 -5.56 -4.64
C LEU A 50 1.02 -5.23 -6.10
N VAL A 51 1.55 -4.13 -6.62
CA VAL A 51 1.49 -3.84 -8.05
C VAL A 51 2.63 -4.60 -8.73
N ALA A 52 2.28 -5.42 -9.71
CA ALA A 52 3.22 -6.14 -10.57
C ALA A 52 3.16 -5.60 -11.99
N GLU A 53 4.25 -5.73 -12.73
CA GLU A 53 4.28 -5.39 -14.15
C GLU A 53 4.75 -6.59 -14.96
N LYS A 54 4.02 -6.92 -16.03
CA LYS A 54 4.34 -8.01 -16.95
C LYS A 54 4.08 -7.56 -18.39
N GLY A 55 5.11 -7.58 -19.23
CA GLY A 55 4.98 -7.18 -20.64
C GLY A 55 4.44 -5.74 -20.80
N GLY A 56 4.87 -4.82 -19.93
CA GLY A 56 4.42 -3.42 -19.94
C GLY A 56 2.99 -3.18 -19.42
N LYS A 57 2.32 -4.22 -18.90
CA LYS A 57 0.97 -4.11 -18.32
C LYS A 57 1.02 -4.25 -16.82
N LYS A 58 0.23 -3.41 -16.12
CA LYS A 58 0.11 -3.43 -14.66
C LYS A 58 -0.93 -4.45 -14.21
N TYR A 59 -0.58 -5.17 -13.15
CA TYR A 59 -1.39 -6.16 -12.47
C TYR A 59 -1.42 -5.86 -10.98
N ILE A 60 -2.51 -6.21 -10.34
CA ILE A 60 -2.59 -6.35 -8.89
C ILE A 60 -2.28 -7.81 -8.55
N ARG A 61 -1.21 -8.01 -7.80
CA ARG A 61 -0.80 -9.28 -7.21
C ARG A 61 -1.32 -9.35 -5.79
N GLU A 62 -2.13 -10.35 -5.49
CA GLU A 62 -2.72 -10.53 -4.16
C GLU A 62 -2.78 -12.00 -3.75
N ALA A 63 -2.81 -12.24 -2.45
CA ALA A 63 -2.96 -13.57 -1.89
C ALA A 63 -4.41 -13.81 -1.51
N THR A 64 -5.03 -14.81 -2.13
CA THR A 64 -6.38 -15.23 -1.82
C THR A 64 -6.37 -16.56 -1.08
N SER A 65 -7.28 -16.72 -0.11
CA SER A 65 -7.41 -17.95 0.67
C SER A 65 -7.73 -19.18 -0.19
N LYS A 66 -8.34 -18.99 -1.37
CA LYS A 66 -8.80 -20.09 -2.23
C LYS A 66 -7.83 -20.47 -3.35
N LYS A 67 -7.08 -19.51 -3.89
CA LYS A 67 -6.27 -19.71 -5.11
C LYS A 67 -4.78 -19.42 -4.91
N GLY A 68 -4.36 -19.09 -3.68
CA GLY A 68 -2.99 -18.65 -3.42
C GLY A 68 -2.74 -17.27 -4.03
N THR A 69 -1.53 -17.06 -4.56
CA THR A 69 -1.15 -15.78 -5.17
C THR A 69 -1.65 -15.70 -6.60
N ILE A 70 -2.44 -14.67 -6.89
CA ILE A 70 -3.00 -14.42 -8.22
C ILE A 70 -2.57 -13.03 -8.71
N ASP A 71 -2.50 -12.88 -10.02
CA ASP A 71 -2.25 -11.61 -10.69
C ASP A 71 -3.46 -11.26 -11.56
N THR A 72 -4.15 -10.18 -11.21
CA THR A 72 -5.33 -9.66 -11.93
C THR A 72 -4.92 -8.38 -12.66
N PRO A 73 -5.29 -8.16 -13.93
CA PRO A 73 -5.05 -6.88 -14.61
C PRO A 73 -5.56 -5.70 -13.76
N TYR A 74 -4.77 -4.63 -13.67
CA TYR A 74 -5.06 -3.52 -12.73
C TYR A 74 -6.48 -2.95 -12.91
N GLU A 75 -6.86 -2.64 -14.15
CA GLU A 75 -8.18 -2.09 -14.46
C GLU A 75 -9.32 -3.04 -14.10
N GLU A 76 -9.15 -4.34 -14.39
CA GLU A 76 -10.12 -5.39 -14.04
C GLU A 76 -10.28 -5.50 -12.52
N TRP A 77 -9.16 -5.47 -11.79
CA TRP A 77 -9.16 -5.52 -10.34
C TRP A 77 -9.89 -4.31 -9.74
N VAL A 78 -9.57 -3.09 -10.19
CA VAL A 78 -10.21 -1.85 -9.71
C VAL A 78 -11.71 -1.88 -9.98
N ASN A 79 -12.13 -2.27 -11.18
CA ASN A 79 -13.55 -2.38 -11.52
C ASN A 79 -14.28 -3.42 -10.67
N THR A 80 -13.63 -4.55 -10.37
CA THR A 80 -14.20 -5.56 -9.46
C THR A 80 -14.37 -5.01 -8.05
N MET A 81 -13.37 -4.31 -7.52
CA MET A 81 -13.43 -3.73 -6.17
C MET A 81 -14.49 -2.63 -6.05
N LYS A 82 -14.63 -1.77 -7.08
CA LYS A 82 -15.65 -0.71 -7.15
C LYS A 82 -17.06 -1.26 -6.91
N VAL A 83 -17.41 -2.39 -7.53
CA VAL A 83 -18.75 -2.99 -7.43
C VAL A 83 -19.08 -3.44 -6.01
N THR A 84 -18.08 -3.74 -5.18
CA THR A 84 -18.33 -4.24 -3.82
C THR A 84 -18.89 -3.17 -2.87
N ASN A 85 -18.66 -1.88 -3.13
CA ASN A 85 -19.00 -0.75 -2.26
C ASN A 85 -18.51 -0.87 -0.79
N LYS A 86 -17.60 -1.82 -0.50
CA LYS A 86 -17.07 -2.05 0.86
C LYS A 86 -15.90 -1.15 1.21
N TYR A 87 -15.28 -0.57 0.19
CA TYR A 87 -13.96 0.05 0.30
C TYR A 87 -14.03 1.52 -0.07
N LEU A 88 -13.37 2.34 0.75
CA LEU A 88 -13.25 3.78 0.55
C LEU A 88 -12.30 4.10 -0.61
N GLY A 89 -11.22 3.33 -0.70
CA GLY A 89 -10.14 3.53 -1.65
C GLY A 89 -8.89 2.76 -1.23
N MET A 90 -7.75 3.16 -1.75
CA MET A 90 -6.48 2.48 -1.50
C MET A 90 -5.39 3.48 -1.16
N ALA A 91 -4.65 3.20 -0.07
CA ALA A 91 -3.40 3.87 0.24
C ALA A 91 -2.25 3.13 -0.44
N PHE A 92 -1.29 3.88 -0.99
CA PHE A 92 -0.11 3.30 -1.65
C PHE A 92 1.13 3.54 -0.79
N MET A 93 1.96 2.51 -0.68
CA MET A 93 3.27 2.56 -0.06
C MET A 93 4.31 2.13 -1.08
N ARG A 94 5.43 2.86 -1.16
CA ARG A 94 6.55 2.55 -2.05
C ARG A 94 7.81 2.38 -1.23
N VAL A 95 8.54 1.30 -1.48
CA VAL A 95 9.88 1.14 -0.93
C VAL A 95 10.78 2.21 -1.54
N ARG A 96 11.53 2.91 -0.69
CA ARG A 96 12.44 3.97 -1.12
C ARG A 96 13.70 3.36 -1.75
N ASP A 97 13.94 3.67 -3.01
CA ASP A 97 15.02 3.08 -3.81
C ASP A 97 16.41 3.39 -3.22
N GLU A 98 16.59 4.58 -2.65
CA GLU A 98 17.84 4.99 -2.01
C GLU A 98 18.17 4.18 -0.75
N LEU A 99 17.14 3.59 -0.12
CA LEU A 99 17.27 2.71 1.04
C LEU A 99 17.33 1.23 0.64
N ASN A 100 16.74 0.85 -0.50
CA ASN A 100 16.63 -0.52 -0.99
C ASN A 100 17.92 -0.99 -1.69
N LYS A 101 19.00 -1.13 -0.91
CA LYS A 101 20.29 -1.59 -1.43
C LYS A 101 20.49 -3.09 -1.12
N PRO A 102 20.78 -3.95 -2.13
CA PRO A 102 21.04 -5.36 -1.90
C PRO A 102 22.11 -5.59 -0.83
N GLY A 103 21.83 -6.49 0.13
CA GLY A 103 22.74 -6.82 1.22
C GLY A 103 22.88 -5.74 2.31
N LYS A 104 22.25 -4.57 2.16
CA LYS A 104 22.26 -3.53 3.19
C LYS A 104 21.23 -3.86 4.27
N ILE A 105 21.71 -4.00 5.50
CA ILE A 105 20.86 -4.14 6.68
C ILE A 105 20.66 -2.74 7.28
N ILE A 106 19.40 -2.35 7.49
CA ILE A 106 19.06 -1.15 8.25
C ILE A 106 18.84 -1.58 9.70
N LEU A 107 19.69 -1.11 10.60
CA LEU A 107 19.64 -1.47 12.01
C LEU A 107 18.65 -0.55 12.75
N PRO A 108 17.99 -1.02 13.83
CA PRO A 108 16.96 -0.23 14.52
C PRO A 108 17.44 1.15 14.99
N TRP A 109 18.70 1.26 15.43
CA TRP A 109 19.30 2.52 15.85
C TRP A 109 19.64 3.46 14.70
N GLU A 110 19.57 3.05 13.44
CA GLU A 110 19.80 3.93 12.30
C GLU A 110 18.50 4.64 11.87
N ILE A 111 17.34 4.07 12.22
CA ILE A 111 16.01 4.53 11.75
C ILE A 111 15.76 6.00 12.11
N HIS A 112 16.14 6.45 13.31
CA HIS A 112 15.90 7.84 13.72
C HIS A 112 16.65 8.85 12.85
N ARG A 113 17.90 8.53 12.47
CA ARG A 113 18.72 9.38 11.58
C ARG A 113 18.19 9.35 10.16
N LEU A 114 17.79 8.16 9.71
CA LEU A 114 17.15 8.00 8.41
C LEU A 114 15.89 8.85 8.35
N LYS A 115 15.02 8.84 9.36
CA LYS A 115 13.83 9.70 9.41
C LYS A 115 14.14 11.20 9.40
N ALA A 116 15.08 11.66 10.23
CA ALA A 116 15.40 13.08 10.34
C ALA A 116 15.93 13.68 9.02
N ARG A 117 16.79 12.94 8.31
CA ARG A 117 17.29 13.35 6.99
C ARG A 117 16.15 13.55 5.97
N LEU A 118 15.06 12.81 6.13
CA LEU A 118 13.93 12.83 5.20
C LEU A 118 13.01 14.04 5.42
N ASP A 119 13.01 14.61 6.62
CA ASP A 119 12.27 15.84 6.92
C ASP A 119 13.01 17.08 6.36
N GLU A 120 14.34 17.01 6.22
CA GLU A 120 15.19 18.07 5.66
C GLU A 120 15.16 18.13 4.12
N ASP A 121 15.00 16.99 3.45
CA ASP A 121 14.95 16.88 1.98
C ASP A 121 13.57 17.23 1.39
N GLY A 122 12.63 17.74 2.20
CA GLY A 122 11.33 18.24 1.76
C GLY A 122 10.33 17.14 1.39
N GLY A 123 9.97 16.32 2.37
CA GLY A 123 8.96 15.25 2.24
C GLY A 123 7.63 15.69 1.65
#